data_AF-A0A7C3TZ72-F1
#
_entry.id   AF-A0A7C3TZ72-F1
#
_cell.length_a   1.000
_cell.length_b   1.000
_cell.length_c   1.000
_cell.angle_alpha   90.00
_cell.angle_beta   90.00
_cell.angle_gamma   90.00
#
_symmetry.space_group_name_H-M   'P 1'
#
loop_
_entity.id
_entity.type
_entity.pdbx_description
1 polymer ?
#
loop_
_entity_poly.entity_id
_entity_poly.type
_entity_poly.pdbx_seq_one_letter_code
_entity_poly.pdbx_strand_id
1 'polypeptide(L)'
;MQAITTLHEEIINPTGPGNPRNGEGDIVILNDGRLLMAWTRFSGPHDHSQGEIWGRYSYDGGFTWGEPFLLQENVGQCNVMSVSFLCLHGGALLFAFAIKNHESRDCHMYVRRSVDGGCTWGDPILATPEDGYIGANNNRLLQTRSGRVLLPMFRCVGEDYHSLASVFGSDDDGCTWRRLTSYLDIPGP
;
A
#
# COMPACT_ATOMS: atom_id res chain seq x y z
N MET A 1 25.38 27.49 3.31
CA MET A 1 24.19 26.67 2.97
C MET A 1 24.15 26.59 1.45
N GLN A 2 24.40 25.42 0.86
CA GLN A 2 24.29 25.28 -0.61
C GLN A 2 22.82 25.36 -0.99
N ALA A 3 22.48 26.20 -1.96
CA ALA A 3 21.14 26.26 -2.51
C ALA A 3 20.85 24.94 -3.24
N ILE A 4 19.74 24.28 -2.89
CA ILE A 4 19.23 23.14 -3.64
C ILE A 4 18.60 23.70 -4.92
N THR A 5 19.08 23.28 -6.09
CA THR A 5 18.48 23.63 -7.38
C THR A 5 17.57 22.50 -7.83
N THR A 6 16.28 22.80 -8.04
CA THR A 6 15.33 21.86 -8.64
C THR A 6 15.73 21.61 -10.10
N LEU A 7 16.01 20.34 -10.43
CA LEU A 7 16.37 19.93 -11.79
C LEU A 7 15.15 19.49 -12.62
N HIS A 8 14.12 18.93 -11.96
CA HIS A 8 12.89 18.44 -12.59
C HIS A 8 11.74 18.51 -11.58
N GLU A 9 10.56 18.93 -12.04
CA GLU A 9 9.32 18.94 -11.26
C GLU A 9 8.15 18.65 -12.21
N GLU A 10 7.31 17.69 -11.85
CA GLU A 10 6.19 17.24 -12.68
C GLU A 10 5.02 16.76 -11.81
N ILE A 11 3.80 17.03 -12.27
CA ILE A 11 2.58 16.42 -11.72
C ILE A 11 2.33 15.11 -12.46
N ILE A 12 2.69 13.99 -11.82
CA ILE A 12 2.60 12.65 -12.42
C ILE A 12 1.13 12.19 -12.55
N ASN A 13 0.30 12.51 -11.55
CA ASN A 13 -1.08 12.04 -11.45
C ASN A 13 -2.03 13.21 -11.21
N PRO A 14 -2.41 13.96 -12.27
CA PRO A 14 -3.34 15.06 -12.13
C PRO A 14 -4.76 14.57 -11.77
N THR A 15 -5.48 15.39 -11.01
CA THR A 15 -6.91 15.19 -10.71
C THR A 15 -7.79 15.84 -11.77
N GLY A 16 -9.02 15.38 -11.93
CA GLY A 16 -9.98 15.95 -12.88
C GLY A 16 -11.38 15.33 -12.75
N PRO A 17 -12.29 15.63 -13.69
CA PRO A 17 -13.60 14.98 -13.74
C PRO A 17 -13.47 13.46 -13.73
N GLY A 18 -14.15 12.79 -12.80
CA GLY A 18 -14.07 11.32 -12.60
C GLY A 18 -12.84 10.82 -11.83
N ASN A 19 -11.88 11.70 -11.49
CA ASN A 19 -10.78 11.43 -10.56
C ASN A 19 -10.46 12.69 -9.74
N PRO A 20 -11.34 13.08 -8.79
CA PRO A 20 -11.13 14.31 -8.01
C PRO A 20 -10.00 14.20 -6.99
N ARG A 21 -9.50 13.00 -6.69
CA ARG A 21 -8.50 12.78 -5.64
C ARG A 21 -7.61 11.58 -5.96
N ASN A 22 -6.31 11.80 -5.90
CA ASN A 22 -5.32 10.74 -5.75
C ASN A 22 -4.85 10.74 -4.29
N GLY A 23 -4.62 9.56 -3.73
CA GLY A 23 -4.17 9.38 -2.36
C GLY A 23 -2.91 8.54 -2.25
N GLU A 24 -2.80 7.91 -1.09
CA GLU A 24 -1.77 6.99 -0.64
C GLU A 24 -1.13 6.21 -1.79
N GLY A 25 0.19 6.35 -1.94
CA GLY A 25 0.96 5.72 -3.01
C GLY A 25 2.34 5.28 -2.57
N ASP A 26 2.97 4.47 -3.40
CA ASP A 26 4.32 3.96 -3.19
C ASP A 26 5.05 3.78 -4.53
N ILE A 27 6.37 3.70 -4.48
CA ILE A 27 7.26 3.54 -5.62
C ILE A 27 8.32 2.49 -5.31
N VAL A 28 8.60 1.62 -6.28
CA VAL A 28 9.61 0.56 -6.17
C VAL A 28 10.47 0.47 -7.42
N ILE A 29 11.76 0.18 -7.24
CA ILE A 29 12.68 -0.16 -8.33
C ILE A 29 12.52 -1.65 -8.62
N LEU A 30 12.21 -1.98 -9.87
CA LEU A 30 12.12 -3.36 -10.35
C LEU A 30 13.51 -3.91 -10.72
N ASN A 31 13.61 -5.24 -10.84
CA ASN A 31 14.87 -5.91 -11.14
C ASN A 31 15.48 -5.51 -12.50
N ASP A 32 14.68 -5.01 -13.42
CA ASP A 32 15.12 -4.51 -14.73
C ASP A 32 15.48 -3.00 -14.72
N GLY A 33 15.48 -2.37 -13.55
CA GLY A 33 15.82 -0.96 -13.35
C GLY A 33 14.67 0.02 -13.56
N ARG A 34 13.49 -0.43 -14.01
CA ARG A 34 12.31 0.43 -14.11
C ARG A 34 11.79 0.82 -12.74
N LEU A 35 11.12 1.97 -12.65
CA LEU A 35 10.32 2.33 -11.49
C LEU A 35 8.86 1.91 -11.74
N LEU A 36 8.25 1.28 -10.74
CA LEU A 36 6.80 1.12 -10.64
C LEU A 36 6.30 2.05 -9.54
N MET A 37 5.50 3.05 -9.91
CA MET A 37 4.72 3.84 -8.96
C MET A 37 3.29 3.33 -8.98
N ALA A 38 2.66 3.21 -7.81
CA ALA A 38 1.24 2.98 -7.71
C ALA A 38 0.60 3.88 -6.65
N TRP A 39 -0.67 4.20 -6.84
CA TRP A 39 -1.41 5.10 -5.95
C TRP A 39 -2.89 4.77 -5.95
N THR A 40 -3.57 5.23 -4.89
CA THR A 40 -5.03 5.14 -4.80
C THR A 40 -5.68 6.24 -5.64
N ARG A 41 -6.51 5.86 -6.60
CA ARG A 41 -7.28 6.75 -7.47
C ARG A 41 -8.75 6.72 -7.05
N PHE A 42 -9.26 7.82 -6.52
CA PHE A 42 -10.65 7.91 -6.05
C PHE A 42 -11.56 8.52 -7.10
N SER A 43 -12.80 8.02 -7.18
CA SER A 43 -13.85 8.64 -8.00
C SER A 43 -14.67 9.70 -7.24
N GLY A 44 -14.38 9.92 -5.95
CA GLY A 44 -14.98 10.92 -5.09
C GLY A 44 -13.96 11.57 -4.14
N PRO A 45 -14.31 12.67 -3.45
CA PRO A 45 -13.34 13.45 -2.67
C PRO A 45 -13.07 12.90 -1.26
N HIS A 46 -13.96 12.07 -0.71
CA HIS A 46 -13.93 11.60 0.68
C HIS A 46 -13.15 10.29 0.87
N ASP A 47 -12.71 10.00 2.10
CA ASP A 47 -11.92 8.81 2.46
C ASP A 47 -12.66 7.47 2.25
N HIS A 48 -13.98 7.52 2.11
CA HIS A 48 -14.84 6.34 1.87
C HIS A 48 -15.34 6.27 0.43
N SER A 49 -14.92 7.21 -0.43
CA SER A 49 -15.26 7.18 -1.84
C SER A 49 -14.71 5.91 -2.50
N GLN A 50 -15.36 5.48 -3.57
CA GLN A 50 -14.88 4.38 -4.40
C GLN A 50 -13.46 4.69 -4.89
N GLY A 51 -12.58 3.70 -4.80
CA GLY A 51 -11.16 3.86 -5.08
C GLY A 51 -10.53 2.57 -5.58
N GLU A 52 -9.68 2.73 -6.59
CA GLU A 52 -8.90 1.68 -7.23
C GLU A 52 -7.41 1.99 -7.06
N ILE A 53 -6.54 0.99 -7.22
CA ILE A 53 -5.09 1.25 -7.26
C ILE A 53 -4.62 1.22 -8.71
N TRP A 54 -4.05 2.34 -9.13
CA TRP A 54 -3.48 2.53 -10.46
C TRP A 54 -1.96 2.57 -10.38
N GLY A 55 -1.30 2.20 -11.47
CA GLY A 55 0.15 2.18 -11.59
C GLY A 55 0.66 2.91 -12.83
N ARG A 56 1.92 3.34 -12.79
CA ARG A 56 2.71 3.82 -13.93
C ARG A 56 4.11 3.28 -13.86
N TYR A 57 4.71 3.08 -15.03
CA TYR A 57 6.13 2.77 -15.15
C TYR A 57 6.93 3.99 -15.55
N SER A 58 8.13 4.12 -15.00
CA SER A 58 9.18 4.98 -15.53
C SER A 58 10.37 4.14 -15.97
N TYR A 59 10.96 4.51 -17.11
CA TYR A 59 12.09 3.83 -17.75
C TYR A 59 13.38 4.64 -17.67
N ASP A 60 13.32 5.86 -17.15
CA ASP A 60 14.43 6.83 -17.15
C ASP A 60 14.77 7.34 -15.75
N GLY A 61 14.34 6.64 -14.70
CA GLY A 61 14.63 7.04 -13.32
C GLY A 61 13.66 8.09 -12.75
N GLY A 62 12.47 8.21 -13.35
CA GLY A 62 11.38 9.05 -12.84
C GLY A 62 11.29 10.43 -13.50
N PHE A 63 12.04 10.68 -14.58
CA PHE A 63 11.94 11.91 -15.36
C PHE A 63 10.71 11.92 -16.26
N THR A 64 10.33 10.76 -16.80
CA THR A 64 9.09 10.57 -17.54
C THR A 64 8.35 9.34 -17.07
N TRP A 65 7.02 9.39 -17.22
CA TRP A 65 6.11 8.36 -16.76
C TRP A 65 5.20 7.91 -17.90
N GLY A 66 5.12 6.60 -18.13
CA GLY A 66 4.24 6.02 -19.14
C GLY A 66 2.75 6.12 -18.76
N GLU A 67 1.88 5.66 -19.66
CA GLU A 67 0.42 5.64 -19.45
C GLU A 67 0.02 4.90 -18.16
N PRO A 68 -1.05 5.34 -17.48
CA PRO A 68 -1.51 4.71 -16.26
C PRO A 68 -2.26 3.41 -16.59
N PHE A 69 -2.10 2.40 -15.74
CA PHE A 69 -2.82 1.14 -15.85
C PHE A 69 -3.47 0.76 -14.51
N LEU A 70 -4.57 0.00 -14.57
CA LEU A 70 -5.23 -0.52 -13.38
C LEU A 70 -4.38 -1.66 -12.80
N LEU A 71 -3.87 -1.48 -11.58
CA LEU A 71 -3.07 -2.50 -10.88
C LEU A 71 -3.94 -3.37 -9.96
N GLN A 72 -4.93 -2.77 -9.29
CA GLN A 72 -5.89 -3.50 -8.46
C GLN A 72 -7.25 -2.81 -8.53
N GLU A 73 -8.24 -3.55 -9.01
CA GLU A 73 -9.64 -3.13 -9.04
C GLU A 73 -10.21 -2.96 -7.63
N ASN A 74 -11.30 -2.19 -7.51
CA ASN A 74 -12.00 -2.10 -6.24
C ASN A 74 -12.80 -3.38 -5.97
N VAL A 75 -12.30 -4.20 -5.06
CA VAL A 75 -12.97 -5.40 -4.56
C VAL A 75 -13.62 -5.19 -3.18
N GLY A 76 -13.51 -3.99 -2.61
CA GLY A 76 -14.12 -3.62 -1.34
C GLY A 76 -15.45 -2.90 -1.52
N GLN A 77 -16.26 -2.83 -0.46
CA GLN A 77 -17.51 -2.06 -0.51
C GLN A 77 -17.27 -0.55 -0.51
N CYS A 78 -16.17 -0.07 0.10
CA CYS A 78 -15.73 1.32 0.01
C CYS A 78 -14.64 1.45 -1.05
N ASN A 79 -13.43 0.94 -0.81
CA ASN A 79 -12.28 1.12 -1.70
C ASN A 79 -11.17 0.08 -1.44
N VAL A 80 -10.18 0.10 -2.34
CA VAL A 80 -8.84 -0.43 -2.11
C VAL A 80 -7.84 0.72 -2.01
N MET A 81 -6.91 0.69 -1.05
CA MET A 81 -6.01 1.83 -0.78
C MET A 81 -4.70 1.45 -0.07
N SER A 82 -3.90 2.44 0.35
CA SER A 82 -2.69 2.26 1.19
C SER A 82 -1.63 1.34 0.59
N VAL A 83 -1.19 1.65 -0.63
CA VAL A 83 -0.16 0.90 -1.36
C VAL A 83 1.14 0.78 -0.55
N SER A 84 1.71 -0.42 -0.47
CA SER A 84 3.11 -0.62 -0.07
C SER A 84 3.77 -1.68 -0.94
N PHE A 85 4.98 -1.40 -1.44
CA PHE A 85 5.80 -2.37 -2.15
C PHE A 85 6.99 -2.82 -1.30
N LEU A 86 7.46 -4.05 -1.51
CA LEU A 86 8.69 -4.54 -0.92
C LEU A 86 9.35 -5.60 -1.80
N CYS A 87 10.56 -5.31 -2.29
CA CYS A 87 11.42 -6.33 -2.89
C CYS A 87 12.03 -7.18 -1.76
N LEU A 88 11.68 -8.46 -1.72
CA LEU A 88 12.23 -9.41 -0.75
C LEU A 88 13.66 -9.81 -1.11
N HIS A 89 14.45 -10.19 -0.11
CA HIS A 89 15.80 -10.73 -0.27
C HIS A 89 15.84 -11.93 -1.23
N GLY A 90 14.77 -12.74 -1.26
CA GLY A 90 14.61 -13.87 -2.17
C GLY A 90 14.25 -13.49 -3.62
N GLY A 91 14.10 -12.19 -3.93
CA GLY A 91 13.84 -11.67 -5.28
C GLY A 91 12.36 -11.53 -5.66
N ALA A 92 11.44 -12.05 -4.83
CA ALA A 92 10.00 -11.82 -5.02
C ALA A 92 9.61 -10.38 -4.61
N LEU A 93 8.59 -9.84 -5.26
CA LEU A 93 8.03 -8.52 -4.97
C LEU A 93 6.69 -8.69 -4.26
N LEU A 94 6.52 -8.00 -3.12
CA LEU A 94 5.24 -7.88 -2.43
C LEU A 94 4.56 -6.56 -2.79
N PHE A 95 3.23 -6.63 -2.94
CA PHE A 95 2.34 -5.49 -3.07
C PHE A 95 1.24 -5.61 -2.02
N ALA A 96 1.31 -4.80 -0.97
CA ALA A 96 0.27 -4.69 0.04
C ALA A 96 -0.71 -3.56 -0.28
N PHE A 97 -1.96 -3.78 0.08
CA PHE A 97 -3.04 -2.80 0.01
C PHE A 97 -4.14 -3.14 1.02
N ALA A 98 -4.89 -2.14 1.43
CA ALA A 98 -6.10 -2.32 2.23
C ALA A 98 -7.29 -2.64 1.32
N ILE A 99 -8.17 -3.54 1.76
CA ILE A 99 -9.55 -3.64 1.28
C ILE A 99 -10.44 -3.07 2.38
N LYS A 100 -11.20 -2.02 2.07
CA LYS A 100 -12.09 -1.34 3.00
C LYS A 100 -13.54 -1.62 2.64
N ASN A 101 -14.27 -2.24 3.56
CA ASN A 101 -15.69 -2.56 3.39
C ASN A 101 -16.60 -1.68 4.25
N HIS A 102 -16.06 -0.98 5.24
CA HIS A 102 -16.83 -0.05 6.06
C HIS A 102 -16.00 1.19 6.39
N GLU A 103 -16.66 2.32 6.64
CA GLU A 103 -16.02 3.58 7.03
C GLU A 103 -15.07 3.44 8.24
N SER A 104 -15.49 2.66 9.24
CA SER A 104 -14.82 2.52 10.55
C SER A 104 -14.77 1.10 11.14
N ARG A 105 -15.38 0.09 10.51
CA ARG A 105 -15.60 -1.23 11.15
C ARG A 105 -14.90 -2.42 10.48
N ASP A 106 -14.65 -2.33 9.19
CA ASP A 106 -14.16 -3.45 8.37
C ASP A 106 -13.17 -2.89 7.35
N CYS A 107 -11.90 -3.14 7.63
CA CYS A 107 -10.78 -2.80 6.77
C CYS A 107 -9.65 -3.77 7.10
N HIS A 108 -9.06 -4.39 6.08
CA HIS A 108 -8.00 -5.36 6.27
C HIS A 108 -6.90 -5.18 5.23
N MET A 109 -5.65 -5.44 5.62
CA MET A 109 -4.53 -5.46 4.70
C MET A 109 -4.45 -6.82 4.01
N TYR A 110 -4.21 -6.77 2.71
CA TYR A 110 -3.93 -7.90 1.84
C TYR A 110 -2.58 -7.71 1.18
N VAL A 111 -1.98 -8.82 0.76
CA VAL A 111 -0.70 -8.84 0.04
C VAL A 111 -0.85 -9.70 -1.20
N ARG A 112 -0.42 -9.18 -2.35
CA ARG A 112 -0.12 -9.98 -3.54
C ARG A 112 1.38 -10.18 -3.66
N ARG A 113 1.75 -11.33 -4.22
CA ARG A 113 3.14 -11.71 -4.45
C ARG A 113 3.40 -11.87 -5.94
N SER A 114 4.51 -11.32 -6.40
CA SER A 114 5.04 -11.51 -7.73
C SER A 114 6.41 -12.20 -7.65
N VAL A 115 6.64 -13.20 -8.50
CA VAL A 115 7.92 -13.93 -8.61
C VAL A 115 8.67 -13.59 -9.90
N ASP A 116 8.09 -12.73 -10.73
CA ASP A 116 8.59 -12.36 -12.06
C ASP A 116 8.81 -10.84 -12.17
N GLY A 117 9.11 -10.19 -11.05
CA GLY A 117 9.49 -8.78 -11.01
C GLY A 117 8.33 -7.80 -11.24
N GLY A 118 7.10 -8.18 -10.87
CA GLY A 118 5.89 -7.37 -11.01
C GLY A 118 5.16 -7.55 -12.34
N CYS A 119 5.59 -8.49 -13.19
CA CYS A 119 4.90 -8.78 -14.46
C CYS A 119 3.54 -9.45 -14.23
N THR A 120 3.48 -10.40 -13.30
CA THR A 120 2.24 -11.05 -12.85
C THR A 120 2.15 -11.05 -11.33
N TRP A 121 0.92 -11.08 -10.83
CA TRP A 121 0.60 -11.06 -9.40
C TRP A 121 -0.27 -12.26 -9.05
N GLY A 122 0.10 -12.97 -7.98
CA GLY A 122 -0.74 -14.02 -7.42
C GLY A 122 -2.01 -13.47 -6.77
N ASP A 123 -2.84 -14.39 -6.29
CA ASP A 123 -4.06 -14.07 -5.54
C ASP A 123 -3.76 -13.27 -4.27
N PRO A 124 -4.72 -12.43 -3.80
CA PRO A 124 -4.53 -11.65 -2.59
C PRO A 124 -4.53 -12.56 -1.35
N ILE A 125 -3.52 -12.39 -0.50
CA ILE A 125 -3.35 -13.09 0.76
C ILE A 125 -3.74 -12.15 1.90
N LEU A 126 -4.65 -12.57 2.78
CA LEU A 126 -5.05 -11.78 3.95
C LEU A 126 -3.89 -11.65 4.94
N ALA A 127 -3.38 -10.43 5.10
CA ALA A 127 -2.27 -10.14 6.01
C ALA A 127 -2.74 -9.83 7.43
N THR A 128 -4.01 -9.45 7.60
CA THR A 128 -4.63 -9.10 8.89
C THR A 128 -5.88 -9.93 9.15
N PRO A 129 -5.73 -11.22 9.52
CA PRO A 129 -6.85 -12.15 9.71
C PRO A 129 -7.76 -11.87 10.92
N GLU A 130 -7.48 -10.84 11.72
CA GLU A 130 -8.32 -10.49 12.87
C GLU A 130 -9.44 -9.53 12.47
N ASP A 131 -10.66 -9.72 12.98
CA ASP A 131 -11.84 -8.89 12.67
C ASP A 131 -11.69 -7.43 13.11
N GLY A 132 -12.13 -6.48 12.29
CA GLY A 132 -12.26 -5.07 12.65
C GLY A 132 -11.71 -4.14 11.58
N TYR A 133 -11.49 -2.88 11.96
CA TYR A 133 -10.82 -1.91 11.10
C TYR A 133 -9.33 -1.92 11.40
N ILE A 134 -8.55 -2.66 10.61
CA ILE A 134 -7.11 -2.81 10.73
C ILE A 134 -6.45 -2.32 9.44
N GLY A 135 -5.78 -1.17 9.53
CA GLY A 135 -5.11 -0.53 8.40
C GLY A 135 -3.61 -0.38 8.63
N ALA A 136 -2.86 -0.24 7.55
CA ALA A 136 -1.50 0.26 7.58
C ALA A 136 -1.43 1.57 6.81
N ASN A 137 -0.48 2.43 7.19
CA ASN A 137 -0.08 3.54 6.34
C ASN A 137 0.62 2.98 5.08
N ASN A 138 0.66 3.76 4.00
CA ASN A 138 1.41 3.40 2.79
C ASN A 138 2.93 3.39 3.03
N ASN A 139 3.65 2.64 2.20
CA ASN A 139 5.10 2.40 2.27
C ASN A 139 5.54 1.97 3.69
N ARG A 140 5.00 0.84 4.19
CA ARG A 140 5.33 0.33 5.55
C ARG A 140 5.82 -1.11 5.62
N LEU A 141 5.85 -1.84 4.51
CA LEU A 141 6.44 -3.17 4.49
C LEU A 141 7.95 -3.08 4.71
N LEU A 142 8.48 -3.91 5.61
CA LEU A 142 9.90 -3.96 5.93
C LEU A 142 10.34 -5.42 6.01
N GLN A 143 11.53 -5.75 5.49
CA GLN A 143 12.15 -7.05 5.74
C GLN A 143 13.31 -6.90 6.72
N THR A 144 13.29 -7.69 7.79
CA THR A 144 14.41 -7.78 8.73
C THR A 144 15.58 -8.52 8.08
N ARG A 145 16.80 -8.33 8.61
CA ARG A 145 17.99 -9.06 8.14
C ARG A 145 17.83 -10.59 8.19
N SER A 146 17.04 -11.12 9.12
CA SER A 146 16.77 -12.55 9.24
C SER A 146 15.70 -13.07 8.27
N GLY A 147 15.14 -12.21 7.41
CA GLY A 147 14.17 -12.59 6.38
C GLY A 147 12.69 -12.38 6.77
N ARG A 148 12.37 -12.18 8.05
CA ARG A 148 11.00 -11.88 8.49
C ARG A 148 10.51 -10.57 7.88
N VAL A 149 9.33 -10.60 7.30
CA VAL A 149 8.60 -9.42 6.82
C VAL A 149 7.73 -8.87 7.94
N LEU A 150 7.75 -7.56 8.11
CA LEU A 150 6.98 -6.81 9.10
C LEU A 150 6.01 -5.88 8.38
N LEU A 151 4.78 -5.83 8.90
CA LEU A 151 3.74 -4.90 8.51
C LEU A 151 3.25 -4.19 9.79
N PRO A 152 3.72 -2.98 10.07
CA PRO A 152 3.18 -2.14 11.13
C PRO A 152 1.77 -1.65 10.79
N MET A 153 0.87 -1.66 11.75
CA MET A 153 -0.53 -1.25 11.56
C MET A 153 -1.12 -0.54 12.76
N PHE A 154 -2.26 0.08 12.51
CA PHE A 154 -3.21 0.51 13.51
C PHE A 154 -4.49 -0.32 13.42
N ARG A 155 -5.19 -0.45 14.54
CA ARG A 155 -6.56 -0.96 14.65
C ARG A 155 -7.42 0.14 15.28
N CYS A 156 -8.49 0.55 14.61
CA CYS A 156 -9.47 1.44 15.24
C CYS A 156 -10.34 0.66 16.23
N VAL A 157 -10.62 1.26 17.39
CA VAL A 157 -11.49 0.74 18.43
C VAL A 157 -12.50 1.80 18.87
N GLY A 158 -13.76 1.40 19.04
CA GLY A 158 -14.85 2.32 19.36
C GLY A 158 -15.22 3.23 18.20
N GLU A 159 -16.00 4.27 18.50
CA GLU A 159 -16.52 5.22 17.50
C GLU A 159 -15.64 6.47 17.34
N ASP A 160 -14.73 6.73 18.29
CA ASP A 160 -13.90 7.94 18.35
C ASP A 160 -12.56 7.84 17.60
N TYR A 161 -12.40 6.87 16.70
CA TYR A 161 -11.14 6.57 16.00
C TYR A 161 -9.94 6.30 16.93
N HIS A 162 -10.18 5.96 18.20
CA HIS A 162 -9.14 5.53 19.12
C HIS A 162 -8.39 4.35 18.50
N SER A 163 -7.06 4.38 18.55
CA SER A 163 -6.25 3.49 17.74
C SER A 163 -5.26 2.69 18.59
N LEU A 164 -5.18 1.39 18.30
CA LEU A 164 -4.18 0.49 18.86
C LEU A 164 -3.10 0.23 17.81
N ALA A 165 -1.82 0.26 18.20
CA ALA A 165 -0.71 -0.13 17.34
C ALA A 165 -0.40 -1.61 17.49
N SER A 166 -0.02 -2.27 16.39
CA SER A 166 0.59 -3.60 16.43
C SER A 166 1.46 -3.83 15.19
N VAL A 167 2.11 -4.99 15.14
CA VAL A 167 2.87 -5.46 13.99
C VAL A 167 2.41 -6.86 13.64
N PHE A 168 1.98 -7.06 12.40
CA PHE A 168 1.85 -8.39 11.81
C PHE A 168 3.09 -8.69 11.01
N GLY A 169 3.33 -9.96 10.74
CA GLY A 169 4.46 -10.34 9.93
C GLY A 169 4.36 -11.74 9.37
N SER A 170 5.28 -12.00 8.45
CA SER A 170 5.44 -13.25 7.73
C SER A 170 6.87 -13.75 7.93
N ASP A 171 6.99 -15.05 8.18
CA ASP A 171 8.27 -15.77 8.29
C ASP A 171 8.56 -16.61 7.02
N ASP A 172 7.73 -16.49 5.99
CA ASP A 172 7.71 -17.33 4.79
C ASP A 172 7.48 -16.52 3.50
N ASP A 173 8.20 -15.39 3.37
CA ASP A 173 8.21 -14.53 2.17
C ASP A 173 6.81 -14.03 1.74
N GLY A 174 5.96 -13.73 2.72
CA GLY A 174 4.63 -13.16 2.53
C GLY A 174 3.53 -14.18 2.23
N CYS A 175 3.81 -15.49 2.35
CA CYS A 175 2.83 -16.54 2.07
C CYS A 175 1.80 -16.68 3.19
N THR A 176 2.21 -16.50 4.44
CA THR A 176 1.33 -16.50 5.61
C THR A 176 1.65 -15.35 6.55
N TRP A 177 0.62 -14.87 7.27
CA TRP A 177 0.73 -13.70 8.13
C TRP A 177 0.09 -13.97 9.49
N ARG A 178 0.70 -13.40 10.53
CA ARG A 178 0.18 -13.44 11.90
C ARG A 178 0.57 -12.18 12.65
N ARG A 179 -0.19 -11.83 13.68
CA ARG A 179 0.20 -10.78 14.62
C ARG A 179 1.44 -11.22 15.41
N LEU A 180 2.43 -10.34 15.52
CA LEU A 180 3.70 -10.58 16.20
C LEU A 180 3.78 -9.96 17.58
N THR A 181 3.04 -8.87 17.81
CA THR A 181 3.07 -8.12 19.08
C THR A 181 1.68 -8.02 19.68
N SER A 182 1.58 -7.76 20.98
CA SER A 182 0.32 -7.31 21.57
C SER A 182 -0.12 -5.99 20.92
N TYR A 183 -1.42 -5.70 21.03
CA TYR A 183 -1.87 -4.34 20.77
C TYR A 183 -1.34 -3.41 21.84
N LEU A 184 -0.73 -2.31 21.41
CA LEU A 184 -0.34 -1.21 22.27
C LEU A 184 -1.38 -0.11 22.10
N ASP A 185 -1.95 0.32 23.22
CA ASP A 185 -2.82 1.49 23.23
C ASP A 185 -1.99 2.74 22.87
N ILE A 186 -2.37 3.40 21.78
CA ILE A 186 -1.74 4.65 21.36
C ILE A 186 -2.54 5.77 22.02
N PRO A 187 -1.91 6.65 22.83
CA PRO A 187 -2.61 7.80 23.36
C PRO A 187 -3.29 8.56 22.23
N GLY A 188 -4.62 8.63 22.29
CA GLY A 188 -5.39 9.56 21.47
C GLY A 188 -5.09 11.02 21.87
N PRO A 189 -5.57 12.01 21.10
CA PRO A 189 -5.66 13.37 21.61
C PRO A 189 -6.42 13.44 22.95
#